data_AF-A0A7W1D154-F1
#
_entry.id   AF-A0A7W1D154-F1
#
_cell.length_a   1.000
_cell.length_b   1.000
_cell.length_c   1.000
_cell.angle_alpha   90.00
_cell.angle_beta   90.00
_cell.angle_gamma   90.00
#
_symmetry.space_group_name_H-M   'P 1'
#
loop_
_entity.id
_entity.type
_entity.pdbx_description
1 polymer ?
#
loop_
_entity_poly.entity_id
_entity_poly.type
_entity_poly.pdbx_seq_one_letter_code
_entity_poly.pdbx_strand_id
1 'polypeptide(L)'
;MSLCSGIRADGGRCKAQARRNSEWCIGHDPDQAEARRRRASKGGKRGGRGRPQVELAEIKRRLSDLADAVLEGRQDRADAAVAGQLFNTYLRAVSVELRAREQLEITERLESLEEALKQNQGGSRWQA
;
A
#
# COMPACT_ATOMS: atom_id res chain seq x y z
N MET A 1 -34.09 -12.94 6.02
CA MET A 1 -32.64 -12.75 5.69
C MET A 1 -31.84 -13.34 6.84
N SER A 2 -30.89 -14.22 6.54
CA SER A 2 -30.02 -14.86 7.54
C SER A 2 -28.87 -13.94 7.98
N LEU A 3 -28.30 -14.21 9.15
CA LEU A 3 -27.03 -13.63 9.57
C LEU A 3 -25.87 -14.37 8.91
N CYS A 4 -24.75 -13.67 8.76
CA CYS A 4 -23.52 -14.22 8.22
C CYS A 4 -22.94 -15.32 9.12
N SER A 5 -22.60 -16.46 8.55
CA SER A 5 -21.96 -17.60 9.24
C SER A 5 -20.47 -17.37 9.58
N GLY A 6 -19.89 -16.24 9.16
CA GLY A 6 -18.49 -15.84 9.37
C GLY A 6 -18.06 -15.71 10.83
N ILE A 7 -16.83 -16.14 11.12
CA ILE A 7 -16.14 -15.87 12.39
C ILE A 7 -15.15 -14.72 12.18
N ARG A 8 -15.22 -13.71 13.04
CA ARG A 8 -14.33 -12.55 13.04
C ARG A 8 -12.94 -12.92 13.57
N ALA A 9 -11.97 -12.05 13.32
CA ALA A 9 -10.59 -12.22 13.80
C ALA A 9 -10.45 -12.27 15.34
N ASP A 10 -11.41 -11.71 16.07
CA ASP A 10 -11.50 -11.78 17.54
C ASP A 10 -12.18 -13.06 18.06
N GLY A 11 -12.48 -14.02 17.17
CA GLY A 11 -13.18 -15.27 17.49
C GLY A 11 -14.70 -15.14 17.63
N GLY A 12 -15.25 -13.93 17.55
CA GLY A 12 -16.70 -13.71 17.66
C GLY A 12 -17.47 -14.03 16.37
N ARG A 13 -18.75 -14.38 16.49
CA ARG A 13 -19.64 -14.52 15.30
C ARG A 13 -19.88 -13.18 14.62
N CYS A 14 -19.91 -13.18 13.30
CA CYS A 14 -20.25 -12.02 12.49
C CYS A 14 -21.73 -11.65 12.67
N LYS A 15 -21.99 -10.38 12.98
CA LYS A 15 -23.35 -9.85 13.15
C LYS A 15 -23.92 -9.20 11.88
N ALA A 16 -23.17 -9.25 10.77
CA ALA A 16 -23.61 -8.68 9.50
C ALA A 16 -24.68 -9.57 8.84
N GLN A 17 -25.55 -8.94 8.06
CA GLN A 17 -26.56 -9.67 7.28
C GLN A 17 -25.90 -10.43 6.12
N ALA A 18 -26.34 -11.67 5.91
CA ALA A 18 -25.91 -12.44 4.75
C ALA A 18 -26.53 -11.89 3.47
N ARG A 19 -25.84 -12.07 2.34
CA ARG A 19 -26.37 -11.65 1.04
C ARG A 19 -27.55 -12.53 0.63
N ARG A 20 -28.40 -12.02 -0.27
CA ARG A 20 -29.50 -12.81 -0.83
C ARG A 20 -28.93 -14.12 -1.42
N ASN A 21 -29.52 -15.25 -1.04
CA ASN A 21 -29.12 -16.61 -1.44
C ASN A 21 -27.67 -16.98 -1.07
N SER A 22 -27.15 -16.42 0.02
CA SER A 22 -25.83 -16.78 0.57
C SER A 22 -25.92 -16.89 2.09
N GLU A 23 -25.06 -17.69 2.68
CA GLU A 23 -24.86 -17.76 4.14
C GLU A 23 -23.83 -16.75 4.64
N TRP A 24 -23.19 -16.01 3.72
CA TRP A 24 -22.08 -15.12 4.03
C TRP A 24 -22.41 -13.67 3.71
N CYS A 25 -21.82 -12.74 4.46
CA CYS A 25 -21.76 -11.34 4.07
C CYS A 25 -20.61 -11.10 3.09
N ILE A 26 -20.58 -9.93 2.46
CA ILE A 26 -19.53 -9.54 1.52
C ILE A 26 -18.10 -9.67 2.09
N GLY A 27 -17.96 -9.54 3.41
CA GLY A 27 -16.68 -9.63 4.14
C GLY A 27 -16.22 -11.06 4.45
N HIS A 28 -17.11 -12.05 4.46
CA HIS A 28 -16.79 -13.43 4.86
C HIS A 28 -17.06 -14.49 3.78
N ASP A 29 -17.65 -14.10 2.66
CA ASP A 29 -17.90 -14.99 1.53
C ASP A 29 -16.58 -15.64 1.04
N PRO A 30 -16.40 -16.97 1.12
CA PRO A 30 -15.16 -17.65 0.74
C PRO A 30 -14.78 -17.41 -0.71
N ASP A 31 -15.76 -17.36 -1.62
CA ASP A 31 -15.54 -17.16 -3.06
C ASP A 31 -14.99 -15.76 -3.37
N GLN A 32 -15.17 -14.82 -2.44
CA GLN A 32 -14.67 -13.45 -2.55
C GLN A 32 -13.35 -13.23 -1.81
N ALA A 33 -12.74 -14.28 -1.22
CA ALA A 33 -11.52 -14.15 -0.43
C ALA A 33 -10.35 -13.57 -1.23
N GLU A 34 -10.15 -14.04 -2.47
CA GLU A 34 -9.09 -13.54 -3.35
C GLU A 34 -9.34 -12.09 -3.77
N ALA A 35 -10.58 -11.76 -4.15
CA ALA A 35 -10.98 -10.39 -4.48
C ALA A 35 -10.78 -9.43 -3.30
N ARG A 36 -11.10 -9.86 -2.07
CA ARG A 36 -10.83 -9.09 -0.84
C ARG A 36 -9.33 -8.90 -0.62
N ARG A 37 -8.52 -9.95 -0.77
CA ARG A 37 -7.05 -9.87 -0.65
C ARG A 37 -6.47 -8.86 -1.65
N ARG A 38 -6.94 -8.87 -2.90
CA ARG A 38 -6.53 -7.92 -3.95
C ARG A 38 -6.95 -6.48 -3.65
N ARG A 39 -8.13 -6.26 -3.06
CA ARG A 39 -8.59 -4.91 -2.64
C ARG A 39 -7.81 -4.40 -1.43
N ALA A 40 -7.54 -5.26 -0.45
CA ALA A 40 -6.75 -4.92 0.73
C ALA A 40 -5.31 -4.54 0.37
N SER A 41 -4.68 -5.25 -0.58
CA SER A 41 -3.34 -4.90 -1.06
C SER A 41 -3.33 -3.53 -1.77
N LYS A 42 -4.37 -3.20 -2.54
CA LYS A 42 -4.54 -1.86 -3.14
C LYS A 42 -4.75 -0.77 -2.08
N GLY A 43 -5.52 -1.05 -1.03
CA GLY A 43 -5.76 -0.12 0.08
C GLY A 43 -4.49 0.19 0.86
N GLY A 44 -3.66 -0.82 1.12
CA GLY A 44 -2.33 -0.64 1.73
C GLY A 44 -1.38 0.19 0.87
N LYS A 45 -1.42 0.00 -0.45
CA LYS A 45 -0.58 0.75 -1.41
C LYS A 45 -0.99 2.21 -1.60
N ARG A 46 -2.29 2.54 -1.64
CA ARG A 46 -2.79 3.91 -1.93
C ARG A 46 -3.16 4.77 -0.73
N GLY A 47 -3.51 4.21 0.44
CA GLY A 47 -4.05 5.02 1.55
C GLY A 47 -4.00 4.40 2.96
N GLY A 48 -3.29 3.29 3.16
CA GLY A 48 -3.22 2.59 4.46
C GLY A 48 -2.09 3.07 5.39
N ARG A 49 -2.05 2.50 6.60
CA ARG A 49 -1.07 2.81 7.67
C ARG A 49 0.40 2.48 7.36
N GLY A 50 0.68 1.75 6.28
CA GLY A 50 2.05 1.41 5.81
C GLY A 50 2.53 2.29 4.65
N ARG A 51 2.01 3.52 4.52
CA ARG A 51 2.36 4.41 3.41
C ARG A 51 3.72 5.04 3.68
N PRO A 52 4.65 5.04 2.71
CA PRO A 52 5.93 5.73 2.84
C PRO A 52 5.79 7.23 3.14
N GLN A 53 4.65 7.85 2.80
CA GLN A 53 4.37 9.25 3.14
C GLN A 53 4.29 9.53 4.66
N VAL A 54 3.86 8.56 5.48
CA VAL A 54 3.82 8.72 6.93
C VAL A 54 5.23 8.68 7.51
N GLU A 55 6.05 7.72 7.06
CA GLU A 55 7.45 7.62 7.44
C GLU A 55 8.26 8.85 7.00
N LEU A 56 8.03 9.33 5.76
CA LEU A 56 8.63 10.59 5.28
C LEU A 56 8.24 11.79 6.13
N ALA A 57 6.98 11.87 6.57
CA ALA A 57 6.52 12.98 7.42
C ALA A 57 7.22 12.94 8.78
N GLU A 58 7.38 11.76 9.38
CA GLU A 58 8.11 11.62 10.64
C GLU A 58 9.59 12.02 10.50
N ILE A 59 10.28 11.55 9.46
CA ILE A 59 11.70 11.90 9.27
C ILE A 59 11.88 13.40 9.03
N LYS A 60 10.99 14.02 8.25
CA LYS A 60 10.99 15.48 8.05
C LYS A 60 10.81 16.24 9.36
N ARG A 61 9.89 15.80 10.22
CA ARG A 61 9.69 16.40 11.55
C ARG A 61 10.96 16.29 12.38
N ARG A 62 11.55 15.10 12.49
CA ARG A 62 12.80 14.89 13.25
C ARG A 62 13.96 15.75 12.75
N LEU A 63 14.08 15.94 11.43
CA LEU A 63 15.09 16.82 10.85
C LEU A 63 14.83 18.30 11.17
N SER A 64 13.57 18.73 11.18
CA SER A 64 13.20 20.09 11.61
C SER A 64 13.54 20.30 13.08
N ASP A 65 13.11 19.39 13.96
CA ASP A 65 13.37 19.46 15.40
C ASP A 65 14.88 19.50 15.70
N LEU A 66 15.67 18.70 14.96
CA LEU A 66 17.13 18.70 15.07
C LEU A 66 17.75 20.03 14.62
N ALA A 67 17.24 20.61 13.52
CA ALA A 67 17.71 21.91 13.04
C ALA A 67 17.43 23.01 14.06
N ASP A 68 16.22 23.05 14.61
CA ASP A 68 15.81 24.01 15.64
C ASP A 68 16.68 23.85 16.90
N ALA A 69 16.88 22.61 17.37
CA ALA A 69 17.73 22.32 18.52
C ALA A 69 19.20 22.78 18.32
N VAL A 70 19.75 22.67 17.11
CA VAL A 70 21.10 23.18 16.80
C VAL A 70 21.13 24.70 16.78
N LEU A 71 20.14 25.34 16.17
CA LEU A 71 20.04 26.81 16.09
C LEU A 71 19.87 27.44 17.47
N GLU A 72 19.12 26.79 18.35
CA GLU A 72 18.89 27.23 19.73
C GLU A 72 20.00 26.78 20.70
N GLY A 73 21.04 26.11 20.20
CA GLY A 73 22.19 25.67 20.99
C GLY A 73 21.87 24.55 21.99
N ARG A 74 20.74 23.87 21.84
CA ARG A 74 20.32 22.73 22.67
C ARG A 74 20.99 21.42 22.28
N GLN A 75 21.66 21.36 21.14
CA GLN A 75 22.37 20.17 20.67
C GLN A 75 23.73 20.52 20.08
N ASP A 76 24.70 19.65 20.30
CA ASP A 76 26.04 19.76 19.74
C ASP A 76 26.01 19.61 18.20
N ARG A 77 26.86 20.39 17.52
CA ARG A 77 26.89 20.44 16.05
C ARG A 77 27.46 19.17 15.42
N ALA A 78 28.44 18.52 16.05
CA ALA A 78 29.02 17.29 15.55
C ALA A 78 28.00 16.14 15.68
N ASP A 79 27.35 16.02 16.83
CA ASP A 79 26.29 15.02 17.02
C ASP A 79 25.11 15.24 16.07
N ALA A 80 24.70 16.50 15.89
CA ALA A 80 23.64 16.83 14.94
C ALA A 80 24.04 16.55 13.48
N ALA A 81 25.31 16.75 13.12
CA ALA A 81 25.80 16.40 11.79
C ALA A 81 25.69 14.88 11.53
N VAL A 82 26.10 14.06 12.49
CA VAL A 82 25.98 12.59 12.40
C VAL A 82 24.52 12.16 12.33
N ALA A 83 23.66 12.69 13.21
CA ALA A 83 22.23 12.40 13.20
C ALA A 83 21.57 12.80 11.86
N GLY A 84 21.91 13.97 11.34
CA GLY A 84 21.45 14.45 10.04
C GLY A 84 21.90 13.54 8.88
N GLN A 85 23.11 13.01 8.92
CA GLN A 85 23.59 12.04 7.92
C GLN A 85 22.78 10.73 7.97
N LEU A 86 22.52 10.20 9.17
CA LEU A 86 21.72 9.00 9.35
C LEU A 86 20.29 9.20 8.84
N PHE A 87 19.62 10.30 9.21
CA PHE A 87 18.28 10.61 8.72
C PHE A 87 18.23 10.78 7.19
N ASN A 88 19.25 11.39 6.59
CA ASN A 88 19.36 11.47 5.13
C ASN A 88 19.53 10.09 4.47
N THR A 89 20.25 9.17 5.09
CA THR A 89 20.36 7.78 4.61
C THR A 89 18.99 7.09 4.64
N TYR A 90 18.22 7.25 5.72
CA TYR A 90 16.84 6.75 5.79
C TYR A 90 15.95 7.36 4.71
N LEU A 91 15.97 8.68 4.51
CA LEU A 91 15.20 9.34 3.45
C LEU A 91 15.53 8.79 2.05
N ARG A 92 16.81 8.54 1.78
CA ARG A 92 17.24 7.94 0.51
C ARG A 92 16.71 6.53 0.34
N ALA A 93 16.78 5.70 1.37
CA ALA A 93 16.23 4.34 1.33
C ALA A 93 14.72 4.34 1.04
N VAL A 94 13.95 5.17 1.74
CA VAL A 94 12.50 5.32 1.52
C VAL A 94 12.19 5.83 0.10
N SER A 95 12.98 6.78 -0.40
CA SER A 95 12.84 7.31 -1.77
C SER A 95 13.12 6.24 -2.84
N VAL A 96 14.16 5.42 -2.65
CA VAL A 96 14.47 4.29 -3.54
C VAL A 96 13.35 3.27 -3.53
N GLU A 97 12.84 2.91 -2.36
CA GLU A 97 11.74 1.97 -2.24
C GLU A 97 10.46 2.49 -2.94
N LEU A 98 10.13 3.76 -2.76
CA LEU A 98 9.01 4.41 -3.44
C LEU A 98 9.14 4.34 -4.96
N ARG A 99 10.31 4.70 -5.50
CA ARG A 99 10.59 4.63 -6.94
C ARG A 99 10.51 3.20 -7.47
N ALA A 100 11.04 2.23 -6.73
CA ALA A 100 10.95 0.83 -7.11
C ALA A 100 9.48 0.35 -7.16
N ARG A 101 8.67 0.74 -6.18
CA ARG A 101 7.22 0.43 -6.18
C ARG A 101 6.50 1.06 -7.36
N GLU A 102 6.79 2.33 -7.68
CA GLU A 102 6.23 3.01 -8.85
C GLU A 102 6.66 2.34 -10.17
N GLN A 103 7.94 1.97 -10.31
CA GLN A 103 8.45 1.24 -11.46
C GLN A 103 7.72 -0.09 -11.65
N LEU A 104 7.58 -0.88 -10.57
CA LEU A 104 6.85 -2.15 -10.63
C LEU A 104 5.39 -1.98 -11.04
N GLU A 105 4.69 -0.95 -10.56
CA GLU A 105 3.31 -0.66 -10.99
C GLU A 105 3.23 -0.26 -12.47
N ILE A 106 4.19 0.51 -12.96
CA ILE A 106 4.27 0.90 -14.37
C ILE A 106 4.55 -0.34 -15.24
N THR A 107 5.50 -1.19 -14.84
CA THR A 107 5.83 -2.43 -15.55
C THR A 107 4.62 -3.38 -15.59
N GLU A 108 3.93 -3.61 -14.47
CA GLU A 108 2.72 -4.44 -14.43
C GLU A 108 1.63 -3.91 -15.39
N ARG A 109 1.46 -2.59 -15.46
CA ARG A 109 0.51 -1.95 -16.39
C ARG A 109 0.95 -2.10 -17.85
N LEU A 110 2.23 -1.94 -18.15
CA LEU A 110 2.76 -2.12 -19.50
C LEU A 110 2.57 -3.57 -19.97
N GLU A 111 2.96 -4.54 -19.15
CA GLU A 111 2.75 -5.97 -19.44
C GLU A 111 1.27 -6.28 -19.72
N SER A 112 0.36 -5.72 -18.93
CA SER A 112 -1.08 -5.91 -19.15
C SER A 112 -1.58 -5.32 -20.48
N LEU A 113 -1.01 -4.19 -20.92
CA LEU A 113 -1.35 -3.56 -22.19
C LEU A 113 -0.76 -4.32 -23.37
N GLU A 114 0.49 -4.77 -23.24
CA GLU A 114 1.16 -5.59 -24.26
C GLU A 114 0.42 -6.91 -24.48
N GLU A 115 -0.05 -7.55 -23.41
CA GLU A 115 -0.84 -8.78 -23.49
C GLU A 115 -2.20 -8.54 -24.15
N ALA A 116 -2.90 -7.47 -23.79
CA ALA A 116 -4.17 -7.11 -24.43
C ALA A 116 -4.00 -6.80 -25.93
N LEU A 117 -2.89 -6.16 -26.32
CA LEU A 117 -2.57 -5.89 -27.72
C LEU A 117 -2.28 -7.19 -28.49
N LYS A 118 -1.51 -8.12 -27.93
CA LYS A 118 -1.26 -9.45 -28.55
C LYS A 118 -2.56 -10.23 -28.77
N GLN A 119 -3.47 -10.21 -27.80
CA GLN A 119 -4.77 -10.86 -27.92
C GLN A 119 -5.63 -10.24 -29.02
N ASN A 120 -5.61 -8.92 -29.17
CA ASN A 120 -6.32 -8.23 -30.26
C ASN A 120 -5.72 -8.47 -31.64
N GLN A 121 -4.39 -8.63 -31.76
CA GLN A 121 -3.73 -8.95 -33.03
C GLN A 121 -4.09 -10.35 -33.54
N GLY A 122 -4.32 -11.32 -32.65
CA GLY A 122 -4.80 -12.65 -33.00
C GLY A 122 -6.25 -12.70 -33.51
N GLY A 123 -7.07 -11.69 -33.20
CA GLY A 123 -8.48 -11.61 -33.59
C GLY A 123 -8.75 -11.05 -34.99
N SER A 124 -7.77 -10.37 -35.61
CA SER A 124 -7.94 -9.67 -36.90
C SER A 124 -7.75 -10.58 -38.13
N ARG A 125 -7.73 -11.92 -37.97
CA ARG A 125 -7.49 -12.87 -39.07
C ARG A 125 -8.74 -13.63 -39.53
N TRP A 126 -9.88 -12.93 -39.56
CA TRP A 126 -11.10 -13.34 -40.26
C TRP A 126 -11.82 -12.10 -40.80
N GLN A 127 -11.50 -11.71 -42.04
CA GLN A 127 -12.39 -11.09 -43.04
C GLN A 127 -11.55 -10.50 -44.18
N ALA A 128 -11.31 -11.31 -45.21
CA ALA A 128 -11.20 -10.91 -46.63
C ALA A 128 -11.33 -12.20 -47.46
#